data_AF-A0AAD1I1W3-F1
#
_entry.id   AF-A0AAD1I1W3-F1
#
_cell.length_a   1.000
_cell.length_b   1.000
_cell.length_c   1.000
_cell.angle_alpha   90.00
_cell.angle_beta   90.00
_cell.angle_gamma   90.00
#
_symmetry.space_group_name_H-M   'P 1'
#
loop_
_entity.id
_entity.type
_entity.pdbx_description
1 polymer ?
#
loop_
_entity_poly.entity_id
_entity_poly.type
_entity_poly.pdbx_seq_one_letter_code
_entity_poly.pdbx_strand_id
1 'polypeptide(L)'
;MNVTKAFAPIAAASVIAAGVAGTPAIHTTLARFTLLSDTAIFVGGTMLPTPSATFAQTAADLFLQPLGFDAGDDPTVCVIGVGDCDSPLQVLTTPQLILQGHSSFVGAAEIVRAVHAELDANPSAYDADNPLWVFGYSQGATAGSIAMAQLAHDGVDPQALHFVFIGDPSDANGSWPNNTSDTLWDRLFDMPILNGNQTPNDAFPTTIYTFPGDPVADASSNSVLGLFYEHVMYLGLTPDQVADHTGTDDGMITNIDISGDIDQFSTWLNAFGNGLLDSAGFDALFNSIVAFVYNAFGNIESFFTDWMGIDWGGVEDTLDYWFPAA
;
A
#
# COMPACT_ATOMS: atom_id res chain seq x y z
N MET A 1 14.71 64.18 0.81
CA MET A 1 13.64 65.19 0.68
C MET A 1 13.15 65.16 -0.77
N ASN A 2 11.83 64.99 -0.97
CA ASN A 2 11.04 64.89 -2.23
C ASN A 2 11.20 63.59 -3.06
N VAL A 3 10.27 62.60 -3.07
CA VAL A 3 8.78 62.51 -3.26
C VAL A 3 8.39 62.29 -4.74
N THR A 4 8.15 61.01 -5.06
CA THR A 4 6.98 60.39 -5.74
C THR A 4 6.34 61.01 -6.99
N LYS A 5 6.15 60.17 -8.03
CA LYS A 5 4.93 59.93 -8.86
C LYS A 5 5.28 58.93 -10.00
N ALA A 6 4.88 57.66 -9.91
CA ALA A 6 3.59 57.09 -10.36
C ALA A 6 3.35 57.25 -11.88
N PHE A 7 3.32 56.15 -12.63
CA PHE A 7 2.37 55.80 -13.72
C PHE A 7 2.74 54.41 -14.30
N ALA A 8 1.82 53.44 -14.15
CA ALA A 8 1.64 52.30 -15.05
C ALA A 8 0.32 52.55 -15.83
N PRO A 9 -0.15 51.71 -16.77
CA PRO A 9 0.46 50.57 -17.50
C PRO A 9 0.26 50.67 -19.04
N ILE A 10 0.96 49.86 -19.86
CA ILE A 10 0.43 49.42 -21.17
C ILE A 10 0.88 47.98 -21.43
N ALA A 11 -0.09 47.08 -21.55
CA ALA A 11 0.06 45.74 -22.07
C ALA A 11 0.18 45.80 -23.61
N ALA A 12 1.10 45.01 -24.17
CA ALA A 12 1.09 44.67 -25.59
C ALA A 12 1.22 43.15 -25.72
N ALA A 13 0.13 42.54 -26.14
CA ALA A 13 0.03 41.14 -26.51
C ALA A 13 0.95 40.83 -27.69
N SER A 14 1.53 39.63 -27.69
CA SER A 14 2.06 39.01 -28.90
C SER A 14 1.73 37.53 -28.83
N VAL A 15 0.76 37.13 -29.66
CA VAL A 15 0.38 35.75 -29.94
C VAL A 15 1.15 35.32 -31.17
N ILE A 16 1.92 34.23 -31.09
CA ILE A 16 2.23 33.36 -32.22
C ILE A 16 2.01 31.93 -31.75
N ALA A 17 1.18 31.22 -32.50
CA ALA A 17 0.75 29.84 -32.28
C ALA A 17 1.54 28.84 -33.15
N ALA A 18 1.34 27.56 -32.83
CA ALA A 18 1.77 26.32 -33.47
C ALA A 18 3.20 25.87 -33.11
N GLY A 19 3.46 24.68 -32.57
CA GLY A 19 2.60 23.52 -32.31
C GLY A 19 3.49 22.26 -32.35
N VAL A 20 3.60 21.57 -31.22
CA VAL A 20 3.80 20.11 -31.11
C VAL A 20 3.13 19.75 -29.78
N ALA A 21 2.13 18.88 -29.82
CA ALA A 21 1.53 18.33 -28.61
C ALA A 21 2.52 17.33 -28.01
N GLY A 22 3.39 17.82 -27.14
CA GLY A 22 4.03 17.00 -26.10
C GLY A 22 3.27 17.25 -24.81
N THR A 23 2.87 16.19 -24.13
CA THR A 23 2.50 16.25 -22.72
C THR A 23 3.61 16.98 -21.96
N PRO A 24 3.30 17.97 -21.10
CA PRO A 24 4.33 18.54 -20.26
C PRO A 24 4.79 17.46 -19.27
N ALA A 25 6.02 16.99 -19.40
CA ALA A 25 6.72 16.36 -18.29
C ALA A 25 6.82 17.42 -17.18
N ILE A 26 6.07 17.22 -16.11
CA ILE A 26 6.15 18.07 -14.92
C ILE A 26 7.46 17.70 -14.24
N HIS A 27 8.52 18.49 -14.48
CA HIS A 27 9.69 18.47 -13.60
C HIS A 27 9.34 19.25 -12.34
N THR A 28 8.88 18.54 -11.32
CA THR A 28 8.58 19.10 -10.01
C THR A 28 9.86 19.67 -9.40
N THR A 29 9.87 20.99 -9.20
CA THR A 29 10.95 21.67 -8.49
C THR A 29 10.67 21.53 -6.99
N LEU A 30 11.53 20.81 -6.27
CA LEU A 30 11.46 20.59 -4.81
C LEU A 30 11.14 21.89 -4.05
N ALA A 31 9.93 21.96 -3.49
CA ALA A 31 9.50 23.01 -2.59
C ALA A 31 9.97 22.70 -1.16
N ARG A 32 10.14 23.75 -0.34
CA ARG A 32 10.61 23.65 1.05
C ARG A 32 9.62 22.84 1.90
N PHE A 33 10.11 21.79 2.54
CA PHE A 33 9.35 20.90 3.40
C PHE A 33 8.99 21.57 4.73
N THR A 34 7.70 21.52 5.06
CA THR A 34 7.21 21.49 6.44
C THR A 34 7.28 20.02 6.84
N LEU A 35 7.80 19.71 8.04
CA LEU A 35 7.80 18.33 8.57
C LEU A 35 6.36 17.94 8.86
N LEU A 36 5.90 16.87 8.21
CA LEU A 36 4.52 16.45 8.13
C LEU A 36 4.41 14.96 8.50
N SER A 37 3.52 14.64 9.45
CA SER A 37 3.23 13.32 10.06
C SER A 37 4.32 12.24 9.95
N ASP A 38 4.99 12.04 11.07
CA ASP A 38 6.16 11.16 11.20
C ASP A 38 5.76 9.68 11.42
N THR A 39 4.48 9.30 11.32
CA THR A 39 4.02 7.93 11.65
C THR A 39 3.50 7.17 10.43
N ALA A 40 4.00 5.96 10.25
CA ALA A 40 3.61 5.04 9.18
C ALA A 40 3.39 3.61 9.71
N ILE A 41 2.28 3.00 9.30
CA ILE A 41 1.96 1.59 9.55
C ILE A 41 2.36 0.76 8.33
N PHE A 42 3.17 -0.28 8.51
CA PHE A 42 3.66 -1.15 7.43
C PHE A 42 3.04 -2.54 7.51
N VAL A 43 2.47 -2.97 6.38
CA VAL A 43 1.88 -4.31 6.20
C VAL A 43 2.63 -5.05 5.09
N GLY A 44 3.10 -6.25 5.39
CA GLY A 44 3.90 -7.07 4.47
C GLY A 44 3.08 -7.65 3.32
N GLY A 45 3.73 -8.40 2.43
CA GLY A 45 3.06 -9.22 1.41
C GLY A 45 2.86 -10.66 1.85
N THR A 46 2.37 -11.52 0.96
CA THR A 46 2.23 -12.95 1.22
C THR A 46 3.53 -13.54 1.77
N MET A 47 3.41 -14.32 2.84
CA MET A 47 4.50 -14.95 3.60
C MET A 47 5.37 -13.99 4.42
N LEU A 48 4.99 -12.71 4.50
CA LEU A 48 5.66 -11.67 5.31
C LEU A 48 4.70 -11.16 6.41
N PRO A 49 4.31 -12.02 7.38
CA PRO A 49 3.25 -11.70 8.34
C PRO A 49 3.61 -10.53 9.26
N THR A 50 4.89 -10.41 9.64
CA THR A 50 5.40 -9.28 10.40
C THR A 50 6.59 -8.70 9.63
N PRO A 51 6.43 -7.51 9.01
CA PRO A 51 7.55 -6.83 8.37
C PRO A 51 8.73 -6.62 9.34
N SER A 52 9.95 -6.77 8.84
CA SER A 52 11.17 -6.48 9.59
C SER A 52 11.44 -4.98 9.68
N ALA A 53 12.37 -4.57 10.56
CA ALA A 53 12.83 -3.20 10.61
C ALA A 53 13.44 -2.74 9.27
N THR A 54 14.24 -3.60 8.65
CA THR A 54 14.83 -3.36 7.32
C THR A 54 13.75 -3.14 6.26
N PHE A 55 12.67 -3.91 6.30
CA PHE A 55 11.53 -3.73 5.39
C PHE A 55 10.90 -2.35 5.56
N ALA A 56 10.55 -1.98 6.80
CA ALA A 56 9.86 -0.73 7.09
C ALA A 56 10.72 0.49 6.69
N GLN A 57 12.01 0.46 7.02
CA GLN A 57 12.96 1.51 6.65
C GLN A 57 13.12 1.62 5.14
N THR A 58 13.34 0.49 4.45
CA THR A 58 13.45 0.48 2.98
C THR A 58 12.18 1.01 2.32
N ALA A 59 11.01 0.55 2.77
CA ALA A 59 9.73 0.99 2.20
C ALA A 59 9.48 2.48 2.45
N ALA A 60 9.82 2.98 3.64
CA ALA A 60 9.74 4.40 3.96
C ALA A 60 10.62 5.24 3.02
N ASP A 61 11.90 4.86 2.88
CA ASP A 61 12.88 5.55 2.05
C ASP A 61 12.48 5.56 0.56
N LEU A 62 11.99 4.43 0.06
CA LEU A 62 11.68 4.27 -1.36
C LEU A 62 10.34 4.88 -1.75
N PHE A 63 9.29 4.73 -0.92
CA PHE A 63 7.92 4.96 -1.38
C PHE A 63 7.18 6.06 -0.63
N LEU A 64 7.55 6.36 0.62
CA LEU A 64 6.89 7.38 1.43
C LEU A 64 7.67 8.70 1.42
N GLN A 65 9.01 8.67 1.58
CA GLN A 65 9.84 9.88 1.56
C GLN A 65 9.68 10.72 0.29
N PRO A 66 9.58 10.14 -0.93
CA PRO A 66 9.33 10.93 -2.13
C PRO A 66 7.99 11.68 -2.11
N LEU A 67 7.03 11.24 -1.28
CA LEU A 67 5.72 11.84 -1.09
C LEU A 67 5.69 12.88 0.03
N GLY A 68 6.80 13.06 0.77
CA GLY A 68 6.93 14.05 1.83
C GLY A 68 6.91 13.49 3.25
N PHE A 69 6.84 12.17 3.43
CA PHE A 69 7.04 11.54 4.74
C PHE A 69 8.46 11.77 5.26
N ASP A 70 8.60 12.10 6.54
CA ASP A 70 9.89 12.30 7.19
C ASP A 70 9.88 11.66 8.58
N ALA A 71 10.48 10.47 8.71
CA ALA A 71 10.63 9.79 9.98
C ALA A 71 11.81 10.31 10.83
N GLY A 72 12.52 11.33 10.34
CA GLY A 72 13.78 11.82 10.89
C GLY A 72 14.99 10.94 10.57
N ASP A 73 16.15 11.34 11.09
CA ASP A 73 17.39 10.59 10.93
C ASP A 73 17.36 9.30 11.79
N ASP A 74 17.59 8.15 11.15
CA ASP A 74 17.74 6.84 11.80
C ASP A 74 16.49 6.38 12.60
N PRO A 75 15.32 6.28 11.93
CA PRO A 75 14.05 6.06 12.61
C PRO A 75 13.97 4.70 13.28
N THR A 76 13.43 4.68 14.50
CA THR A 76 13.16 3.44 15.22
C THR A 76 11.95 2.72 14.63
N VAL A 77 11.91 1.40 14.84
CA VAL A 77 10.80 0.54 14.41
C VAL A 77 10.23 -0.18 15.62
N CYS A 78 8.91 -0.25 15.75
CA CYS A 78 8.20 -1.05 16.75
C CYS A 78 7.14 -1.94 16.11
N VAL A 79 6.73 -3.00 16.82
CA VAL A 79 5.67 -3.91 16.38
C VAL A 79 4.38 -3.56 17.13
N ILE A 80 3.32 -3.26 16.39
CA ILE A 80 2.01 -2.93 16.97
C ILE A 80 1.50 -4.12 17.79
N GLY A 81 1.04 -3.84 19.01
CA GLY A 81 0.54 -4.85 19.95
C GLY A 81 1.63 -5.56 20.78
N VAL A 82 2.91 -5.23 20.56
CA VAL A 82 4.03 -5.76 21.36
C VAL A 82 4.64 -4.64 22.20
N GLY A 83 4.19 -4.52 23.46
CA GLY A 83 4.65 -3.46 24.36
C GLY A 83 4.15 -2.07 23.93
N ASP A 84 4.82 -1.03 24.41
CA ASP A 84 4.57 0.34 23.97
C ASP A 84 5.17 0.52 22.56
N CYS A 85 4.36 0.94 21.60
CA CYS A 85 4.78 1.17 20.21
C CYS A 85 4.46 2.62 19.84
N ASP A 86 5.45 3.49 20.00
CA ASP A 86 5.40 4.93 19.72
C ASP A 86 6.46 5.36 18.69
N SER A 87 7.02 4.39 17.95
CA SER A 87 8.03 4.67 16.92
C SER A 87 7.38 5.21 15.64
N PRO A 88 8.11 6.05 14.87
CA PRO A 88 7.62 6.59 13.60
C PRO A 88 7.33 5.49 12.57
N LEU A 89 8.08 4.39 12.59
CA LEU A 89 7.82 3.24 11.74
C LEU A 89 7.20 2.13 12.59
N GLN A 90 5.93 1.83 12.33
CA GLN A 90 5.19 0.81 13.05
C GLN A 90 4.89 -0.36 12.12
N VAL A 91 5.35 -1.57 12.46
CA VAL A 91 5.02 -2.76 11.67
C VAL A 91 3.82 -3.46 12.27
N LEU A 92 2.85 -3.80 11.41
CA LEU A 92 1.64 -4.50 11.81
C LEU A 92 1.78 -5.99 11.47
N THR A 93 1.50 -6.84 12.47
CA THR A 93 1.41 -8.28 12.22
C THR A 93 0.05 -8.61 11.64
N THR A 94 0.03 -9.20 10.45
CA THR A 94 -1.18 -9.71 9.79
C THR A 94 -0.94 -11.17 9.35
N PRO A 95 -1.98 -11.93 8.94
CA PRO A 95 -1.79 -13.35 8.64
C PRO A 95 -0.85 -13.64 7.47
N GLN A 96 -0.96 -12.88 6.38
CA GLN A 96 -0.15 -13.01 5.16
C GLN A 96 0.06 -14.45 4.68
N LEU A 97 -1.03 -15.22 4.66
CA LEU A 97 -1.00 -16.62 4.25
C LEU A 97 -0.94 -16.74 2.73
N ILE A 98 -0.62 -17.94 2.25
CA ILE A 98 -0.74 -18.25 0.81
C ILE A 98 -2.21 -18.17 0.35
N LEU A 99 -3.16 -18.47 1.24
CA LEU A 99 -4.56 -18.17 0.99
C LEU A 99 -4.74 -16.66 0.94
N GLN A 100 -5.28 -16.13 -0.17
CA GLN A 100 -5.37 -14.68 -0.33
C GLN A 100 -6.64 -14.12 0.30
N GLY A 101 -7.79 -14.79 0.16
CA GLY A 101 -9.11 -14.27 0.54
C GLY A 101 -9.25 -13.86 1.99
N HIS A 102 -9.65 -14.80 2.84
CA HIS A 102 -9.87 -14.55 4.27
C HIS A 102 -8.60 -13.98 4.95
N SER A 103 -7.40 -14.34 4.48
CA SER A 103 -6.15 -13.74 4.97
C SER A 103 -6.13 -12.22 4.77
N SER A 104 -6.56 -11.72 3.61
CA SER A 104 -6.66 -10.29 3.32
C SER A 104 -7.76 -9.62 4.14
N PHE A 105 -8.92 -10.26 4.34
CA PHE A 105 -10.00 -9.71 5.17
C PHE A 105 -9.60 -9.59 6.64
N VAL A 106 -8.93 -10.62 7.18
CA VAL A 106 -8.40 -10.57 8.55
C VAL A 106 -7.29 -9.51 8.65
N GLY A 107 -6.41 -9.42 7.65
CA GLY A 107 -5.41 -8.35 7.58
C GLY A 107 -6.05 -6.96 7.53
N ALA A 108 -7.14 -6.79 6.81
CA ALA A 108 -7.88 -5.53 6.72
C ALA A 108 -8.48 -5.13 8.07
N ALA A 109 -9.08 -6.07 8.79
CA ALA A 109 -9.60 -5.82 10.13
C ALA A 109 -8.50 -5.38 11.11
N GLU A 110 -7.30 -5.98 11.03
CA GLU A 110 -6.15 -5.55 11.83
C GLU A 110 -5.67 -4.14 11.46
N ILE A 111 -5.70 -3.78 10.17
CA ILE A 111 -5.40 -2.41 9.70
C ILE A 111 -6.44 -1.42 10.25
N VAL A 112 -7.73 -1.72 10.12
CA VAL A 112 -8.83 -0.88 10.64
C VAL A 112 -8.66 -0.66 12.14
N ARG A 113 -8.37 -1.72 12.90
CA ARG A 113 -8.13 -1.66 14.34
C ARG A 113 -6.91 -0.81 14.69
N ALA A 114 -5.81 -0.96 13.97
CA ALA A 114 -4.59 -0.19 14.19
C ALA A 114 -4.79 1.30 13.89
N VAL A 115 -5.47 1.62 12.77
CA VAL A 115 -5.78 3.00 12.39
C VAL A 115 -6.68 3.67 13.42
N HIS A 116 -7.79 3.03 13.82
CA HIS A 116 -8.66 3.60 14.87
C HIS A 116 -7.91 3.82 16.18
N ALA A 117 -7.03 2.88 16.58
CA ALA A 117 -6.22 3.05 17.78
C ALA A 117 -5.28 4.27 17.69
N GLU A 118 -4.66 4.51 16.54
CA GLU A 118 -3.81 5.69 16.30
C GLU A 118 -4.62 6.99 16.31
N LEU A 119 -5.77 7.02 15.64
CA LEU A 119 -6.65 8.19 15.61
C LEU A 119 -7.20 8.52 17.00
N ASP A 120 -7.60 7.51 17.77
CA ASP A 120 -8.12 7.69 19.13
C ASP A 120 -7.04 8.16 20.11
N ALA A 121 -5.81 7.64 19.97
CA ALA A 121 -4.67 8.08 20.76
C ALA A 121 -4.25 9.52 20.41
N ASN A 122 -4.42 9.92 19.15
CA ASN A 122 -3.91 11.17 18.59
C ASN A 122 -4.99 11.96 17.79
N PRO A 123 -6.10 12.40 18.43
CA PRO A 123 -7.33 12.86 17.75
C PRO A 123 -7.22 14.17 16.95
N SER A 124 -6.05 14.79 16.93
CA SER A 124 -5.76 16.04 16.20
C SER A 124 -4.36 16.05 15.58
N ALA A 125 -3.68 14.90 15.55
CA ALA A 125 -2.34 14.83 14.98
C ALA A 125 -2.37 14.69 13.45
N TYR A 126 -3.49 14.18 12.91
CA TYR A 126 -3.57 13.80 11.52
C TYR A 126 -4.53 14.68 10.72
N ASP A 127 -4.06 15.19 9.59
CA ASP A 127 -4.79 16.03 8.64
C ASP A 127 -4.19 15.93 7.23
N ALA A 128 -4.73 16.71 6.28
CA ALA A 128 -4.30 16.67 4.88
C ALA A 128 -2.81 16.98 4.67
N ASP A 129 -2.24 17.82 5.54
CA ASP A 129 -0.83 18.13 5.48
C ASP A 129 -0.06 17.00 6.21
N ASN A 130 -0.59 16.44 7.30
CA ASN A 130 0.05 15.47 8.18
C ASN A 130 -0.73 14.14 8.23
N PRO A 131 -0.82 13.32 7.17
CA PRO A 131 -1.63 12.11 7.22
C PRO A 131 -0.94 10.98 7.99
N LEU A 132 -1.70 10.10 8.65
CA LEU A 132 -1.19 8.79 9.04
C LEU A 132 -0.96 7.96 7.78
N TRP A 133 0.28 7.50 7.59
CA TRP A 133 0.64 6.71 6.41
C TRP A 133 0.34 5.24 6.64
N VAL A 134 -0.28 4.59 5.66
CA VAL A 134 -0.52 3.13 5.69
C VAL A 134 0.08 2.50 4.44
N PHE A 135 1.15 1.73 4.63
CA PHE A 135 1.87 1.06 3.57
C PHE A 135 1.45 -0.41 3.44
N GLY A 136 1.20 -0.87 2.21
CA GLY A 136 0.86 -2.26 1.91
C GLY A 136 1.61 -2.81 0.69
N TYR A 137 2.09 -4.05 0.79
CA TYR A 137 2.70 -4.76 -0.33
C TYR A 137 1.87 -5.97 -0.73
N SER A 138 1.53 -6.13 -2.01
CA SER A 138 0.90 -7.35 -2.54
C SER A 138 -0.40 -7.69 -1.80
N GLN A 139 -0.50 -8.83 -1.10
CA GLN A 139 -1.63 -9.14 -0.22
C GLN A 139 -1.90 -8.06 0.83
N GLY A 140 -0.87 -7.38 1.34
CA GLY A 140 -1.01 -6.24 2.25
C GLY A 140 -1.68 -5.02 1.60
N ALA A 141 -1.48 -4.80 0.29
CA ALA A 141 -2.20 -3.78 -0.47
C ALA A 141 -3.67 -4.18 -0.71
N THR A 142 -3.94 -5.47 -0.93
CA THR A 142 -5.33 -5.99 -0.95
C THR A 142 -6.02 -5.76 0.38
N ALA A 143 -5.38 -6.12 1.50
CA ALA A 143 -5.88 -5.85 2.84
C ALA A 143 -6.09 -4.35 3.09
N GLY A 144 -5.16 -3.50 2.66
CA GLY A 144 -5.29 -2.04 2.71
C GLY A 144 -6.51 -1.53 1.93
N SER A 145 -6.74 -2.04 0.73
CA SER A 145 -7.89 -1.69 -0.11
C SER A 145 -9.23 -2.06 0.52
N ILE A 146 -9.31 -3.23 1.15
CA ILE A 146 -10.48 -3.68 1.91
C ILE A 146 -10.68 -2.79 3.14
N ALA A 147 -9.58 -2.46 3.85
CA ALA A 147 -9.61 -1.58 5.03
C ALA A 147 -10.04 -0.16 4.68
N MET A 148 -9.63 0.39 3.53
CA MET A 148 -10.11 1.69 3.05
C MET A 148 -11.63 1.75 2.94
N ALA A 149 -12.26 0.71 2.38
CA ALA A 149 -13.71 0.68 2.26
C ALA A 149 -14.40 0.68 3.64
N GLN A 150 -13.85 -0.08 4.60
CA GLN A 150 -14.36 -0.12 5.97
C GLN A 150 -14.13 1.22 6.71
N LEU A 151 -12.94 1.81 6.64
CA LEU A 151 -12.63 3.07 7.30
C LEU A 151 -13.48 4.23 6.77
N ALA A 152 -13.75 4.25 5.47
CA ALA A 152 -14.67 5.22 4.87
C ALA A 152 -16.11 5.00 5.35
N HIS A 153 -16.55 3.75 5.50
CA HIS A 153 -17.85 3.41 6.10
C HIS A 153 -17.95 3.89 7.56
N ASP A 154 -16.88 3.72 8.33
CA ASP A 154 -16.79 4.15 9.73
C ASP A 154 -16.75 5.69 9.88
N GLY A 155 -16.60 6.42 8.77
CA GLY A 155 -16.59 7.88 8.74
C GLY A 155 -15.27 8.51 9.14
N VAL A 156 -14.15 7.78 9.00
CA VAL A 156 -12.81 8.33 9.16
C VAL A 156 -12.61 9.45 8.13
N ASP A 157 -12.03 10.58 8.56
CA ASP A 157 -11.76 11.71 7.67
C ASP A 157 -10.80 11.26 6.55
N PRO A 158 -11.20 11.37 5.26
CA PRO A 158 -10.34 11.08 4.12
C PRO A 158 -8.98 11.79 4.16
N GLN A 159 -8.91 12.96 4.79
CA GLN A 159 -7.67 13.73 4.87
C GLN A 159 -6.73 13.26 5.99
N ALA A 160 -7.20 12.46 6.95
CA ALA A 160 -6.36 12.00 8.05
C ALA A 160 -5.40 10.87 7.66
N LEU A 161 -5.61 10.20 6.51
CA LEU A 161 -4.86 9.03 6.09
C LEU A 161 -4.25 9.22 4.69
N HIS A 162 -3.13 8.57 4.42
CA HIS A 162 -2.58 8.39 3.08
C HIS A 162 -2.13 6.95 2.91
N PHE A 163 -2.72 6.23 1.96
CA PHE A 163 -2.35 4.85 1.66
C PHE A 163 -1.26 4.79 0.58
N VAL A 164 -0.26 3.93 0.78
CA VAL A 164 0.81 3.73 -0.21
C VAL A 164 0.96 2.25 -0.50
N PHE A 165 0.73 1.85 -1.74
CA PHE A 165 0.75 0.44 -2.13
C PHE A 165 1.83 0.14 -3.16
N ILE A 166 2.41 -1.05 -3.06
CA ILE A 166 3.31 -1.61 -4.06
C ILE A 166 2.78 -2.99 -4.49
N GLY A 167 2.84 -3.27 -5.79
CA GLY A 167 2.37 -4.55 -6.33
C GLY A 167 0.90 -4.82 -6.01
N ASP A 168 0.04 -3.80 -6.06
CA ASP A 168 -1.34 -3.87 -5.59
C ASP A 168 -2.22 -4.75 -6.51
N PRO A 169 -2.68 -5.92 -6.04
CA PRO A 169 -3.58 -6.76 -6.82
C PRO A 169 -4.98 -6.14 -7.04
N SER A 170 -5.33 -5.14 -6.24
CA SER A 170 -6.63 -4.45 -6.24
C SER A 170 -6.64 -3.15 -7.05
N ASP A 171 -5.49 -2.74 -7.60
CA ASP A 171 -5.44 -1.64 -8.56
C ASP A 171 -6.38 -1.93 -9.75
N ALA A 172 -6.85 -0.89 -10.45
CA ALA A 172 -7.79 -1.01 -11.58
C ALA A 172 -7.33 -2.01 -12.66
N ASN A 173 -6.02 -2.15 -12.87
CA ASN A 173 -5.44 -3.13 -13.80
C ASN A 173 -4.97 -4.43 -13.12
N GLY A 174 -5.06 -4.51 -11.80
CA GLY A 174 -4.60 -5.62 -10.97
C GLY A 174 -5.38 -6.93 -11.17
N SER A 175 -4.90 -7.96 -10.48
CA SER A 175 -5.42 -9.32 -10.62
C SER A 175 -6.82 -9.55 -10.05
N TRP A 176 -7.41 -8.61 -9.30
CA TRP A 176 -8.74 -8.78 -8.67
C TRP A 176 -9.92 -8.14 -9.39
N PRO A 177 -9.89 -6.86 -9.85
CA PRO A 177 -11.13 -6.18 -10.27
C PRO A 177 -11.86 -6.83 -11.45
N ASN A 178 -11.09 -7.38 -12.41
CA ASN A 178 -11.64 -8.02 -13.60
C ASN A 178 -11.61 -9.56 -13.53
N ASN A 179 -11.30 -10.13 -12.36
CA ASN A 179 -11.17 -11.57 -12.20
C ASN A 179 -12.54 -12.22 -12.02
N THR A 180 -12.81 -13.23 -12.85
CA THR A 180 -14.02 -14.06 -12.76
C THR A 180 -13.67 -15.54 -12.68
N SER A 181 -12.41 -15.87 -12.40
CA SER A 181 -11.95 -17.25 -12.30
C SER A 181 -12.49 -17.90 -11.03
N ASP A 182 -12.92 -19.15 -11.18
CA ASP A 182 -13.47 -19.96 -10.11
C ASP A 182 -13.10 -21.44 -10.33
N THR A 183 -11.82 -21.69 -10.51
CA THR A 183 -11.27 -23.04 -10.65
C THR A 183 -11.11 -23.71 -9.29
N LEU A 184 -10.86 -25.03 -9.31
CA LEU A 184 -10.51 -25.74 -8.07
C LEU A 184 -9.30 -25.12 -7.37
N TRP A 185 -8.30 -24.66 -8.14
CA TRP A 185 -7.12 -23.99 -7.58
C TRP A 185 -7.48 -22.66 -6.94
N ASP A 186 -8.35 -21.87 -7.56
CA ASP A 186 -8.78 -20.58 -7.02
C ASP A 186 -9.50 -20.77 -5.69
N ARG A 187 -10.46 -21.70 -5.62
CA ARG A 187 -11.16 -22.03 -4.36
C ARG A 187 -10.23 -22.55 -3.28
N LEU A 188 -9.20 -23.31 -3.68
CA LEU A 188 -8.24 -23.89 -2.75
C LEU A 188 -7.37 -22.83 -2.06
N PHE A 189 -7.02 -21.77 -2.79
CA PHE A 189 -6.31 -20.60 -2.28
C PHE A 189 -7.24 -19.46 -1.85
N ASP A 190 -8.55 -19.74 -1.83
CA ASP A 190 -9.57 -18.80 -1.39
C ASP A 190 -9.53 -17.46 -2.15
N MET A 191 -9.27 -17.52 -3.45
CA MET A 191 -9.22 -16.36 -4.34
C MET A 191 -10.59 -15.79 -4.71
N PRO A 192 -11.64 -16.60 -4.97
CA PRO A 192 -12.89 -16.09 -5.54
C PRO A 192 -13.60 -15.04 -4.68
N ILE A 193 -13.37 -15.03 -3.37
CA ILE A 193 -13.92 -14.01 -2.46
C ILE A 193 -13.34 -12.61 -2.72
N LEU A 194 -12.19 -12.51 -3.37
CA LEU A 194 -11.56 -11.25 -3.80
C LEU A 194 -11.93 -10.85 -5.23
N ASN A 195 -12.70 -11.65 -5.96
CA ASN A 195 -13.09 -11.31 -7.33
C ASN A 195 -13.91 -10.01 -7.33
N GLY A 196 -13.46 -9.02 -8.11
CA GLY A 196 -14.07 -7.70 -8.15
C GLY A 196 -13.63 -6.77 -7.02
N ASN A 197 -12.75 -7.20 -6.11
CA ASN A 197 -12.13 -6.30 -5.14
C ASN A 197 -11.28 -5.27 -5.89
N GLN A 198 -11.52 -4.00 -5.60
CA GLN A 198 -10.82 -2.89 -6.23
C GLN A 198 -10.52 -1.81 -5.17
N THR A 199 -9.34 -1.23 -5.25
CA THR A 199 -8.91 -0.10 -4.42
C THR A 199 -9.89 1.06 -4.63
N PRO A 200 -10.58 1.55 -3.58
CA PRO A 200 -11.51 2.66 -3.73
C PRO A 200 -10.79 3.92 -4.18
N ASN A 201 -11.25 4.54 -5.26
CA ASN A 201 -10.63 5.75 -5.82
C ASN A 201 -11.27 7.06 -5.33
N ASP A 202 -12.19 6.99 -4.37
CA ASP A 202 -12.93 8.12 -3.80
C ASP A 202 -12.98 8.13 -2.26
N ALA A 203 -12.22 7.23 -1.61
CA ALA A 203 -12.22 7.06 -0.15
C ALA A 203 -11.10 7.83 0.55
N PHE A 204 -9.84 7.63 0.15
CA PHE A 204 -8.65 8.23 0.76
C PHE A 204 -7.61 8.58 -0.31
N PRO A 205 -6.72 9.56 -0.07
CA PRO A 205 -5.52 9.74 -0.88
C PRO A 205 -4.70 8.46 -0.88
N THR A 206 -4.40 7.97 -2.08
CA THR A 206 -3.67 6.72 -2.25
C THR A 206 -2.61 6.88 -3.34
N THR A 207 -1.40 6.38 -3.09
CA THR A 207 -0.35 6.28 -4.10
C THR A 207 -0.07 4.81 -4.37
N ILE A 208 -0.19 4.36 -5.61
CA ILE A 208 0.09 2.97 -6.00
C ILE A 208 1.30 2.96 -6.93
N TYR A 209 2.34 2.22 -6.55
CA TYR A 209 3.51 1.99 -7.40
C TYR A 209 3.40 0.62 -8.08
N THR A 210 3.54 0.62 -9.40
CA THR A 210 3.49 -0.58 -10.23
C THR A 210 4.81 -0.76 -10.98
N PHE A 211 5.41 -1.93 -10.82
CA PHE A 211 6.60 -2.31 -11.56
C PHE A 211 6.21 -2.99 -12.89
N PRO A 212 6.82 -2.61 -14.03
CA PRO A 212 6.43 -3.13 -15.32
C PRO A 212 6.73 -4.62 -15.42
N GLY A 213 5.73 -5.39 -15.85
CA GLY A 213 5.83 -6.84 -15.94
C GLY A 213 5.33 -7.58 -14.71
N ASP A 214 4.96 -6.89 -13.62
CA ASP A 214 4.31 -7.49 -12.46
C ASP A 214 2.87 -7.94 -12.81
N PRO A 215 2.57 -9.26 -12.84
CA PRO A 215 1.27 -9.78 -13.23
C PRO A 215 0.23 -9.71 -12.10
N VAL A 216 0.66 -9.36 -10.89
CA VAL A 216 -0.23 -9.16 -9.74
C VAL A 216 -0.86 -7.78 -9.82
N ALA A 217 -0.03 -6.74 -10.02
CA ALA A 217 -0.49 -5.37 -10.18
C ALA A 217 -1.01 -5.02 -11.58
N ASP A 218 -0.60 -5.78 -12.61
CA ASP A 218 -1.12 -5.65 -13.96
C ASP A 218 -1.44 -7.03 -14.55
N ALA A 219 -2.72 -7.40 -14.51
CA ALA A 219 -3.22 -8.68 -15.02
C ALA A 219 -3.03 -8.84 -16.54
N SER A 220 -2.73 -7.77 -17.28
CA SER A 220 -2.42 -7.81 -18.71
C SER A 220 -0.94 -8.15 -18.99
N SER A 221 -0.09 -8.15 -17.96
CA SER A 221 1.31 -8.51 -18.07
C SER A 221 1.47 -9.92 -18.63
N ASN A 222 2.37 -10.04 -19.62
CA ASN A 222 2.74 -11.31 -20.22
C ASN A 222 4.08 -11.83 -19.69
N SER A 223 4.59 -11.28 -18.58
CA SER A 223 5.86 -11.74 -18.03
C SER A 223 5.74 -13.16 -17.48
N VAL A 224 6.47 -14.09 -18.08
CA VAL A 224 6.47 -15.51 -17.70
C VAL A 224 7.02 -15.72 -16.29
N LEU A 225 7.93 -14.86 -15.84
CA LEU A 225 8.52 -14.91 -14.50
C LEU A 225 8.01 -13.79 -13.59
N GLY A 226 7.01 -13.03 -14.05
CA GLY A 226 6.42 -11.86 -13.41
C GLY A 226 6.26 -11.96 -11.91
N LEU A 227 5.65 -13.05 -11.45
CA LEU A 227 5.37 -13.28 -10.03
C LEU A 227 6.63 -13.52 -9.17
N PHE A 228 7.67 -14.13 -9.75
CA PHE A 228 8.90 -14.48 -9.04
C PHE A 228 10.02 -13.47 -9.22
N TYR A 229 9.90 -12.59 -10.21
CA TYR A 229 10.93 -11.67 -10.62
C TYR A 229 10.44 -10.23 -10.44
N GLU A 230 9.59 -9.74 -11.32
CA GLU A 230 9.06 -8.38 -11.30
C GLU A 230 8.33 -8.01 -10.01
N HIS A 231 7.43 -8.87 -9.54
CA HIS A 231 6.68 -8.64 -8.31
C HIS A 231 7.58 -8.57 -7.07
N VAL A 232 8.77 -9.18 -7.10
CA VAL A 232 9.71 -9.24 -5.97
C VAL A 232 10.62 -8.01 -5.94
N MET A 233 10.75 -7.27 -7.04
CA MET A 233 11.80 -6.26 -7.22
C MET A 233 11.60 -4.97 -6.43
N TYR A 234 10.38 -4.62 -5.99
CA TYR A 234 10.07 -3.31 -5.41
C TYR A 234 11.06 -2.86 -4.32
N LEU A 235 11.34 -3.71 -3.34
CA LEU A 235 12.25 -3.35 -2.22
C LEU A 235 13.73 -3.31 -2.63
N GLY A 236 14.08 -3.81 -3.80
CA GLY A 236 15.44 -3.78 -4.33
C GLY A 236 15.74 -2.55 -5.18
N LEU A 237 14.76 -1.68 -5.39
CA LEU A 237 14.91 -0.43 -6.12
C LEU A 237 15.79 0.56 -5.36
N THR A 238 16.31 1.55 -6.07
CA THR A 238 16.93 2.73 -5.48
C THR A 238 15.98 3.92 -5.52
N PRO A 239 16.19 4.95 -4.68
CA PRO A 239 15.38 6.17 -4.73
C PRO A 239 15.34 6.83 -6.12
N ASP A 240 16.48 6.84 -6.84
CA ASP A 240 16.55 7.36 -8.20
C ASP A 240 15.69 6.56 -9.19
N GLN A 241 15.57 5.23 -8.99
CA GLN A 241 14.75 4.37 -9.84
C GLN A 241 13.26 4.54 -9.55
N VAL A 242 12.87 4.76 -8.29
CA VAL A 242 11.48 5.11 -7.96
C VAL A 242 11.12 6.49 -8.48
N ALA A 243 12.07 7.43 -8.48
CA ALA A 243 11.87 8.77 -9.05
C ALA A 243 11.75 8.79 -10.59
N ASP A 244 12.28 7.79 -11.29
CA ASP A 244 12.11 7.60 -12.73
C ASP A 244 10.81 6.84 -13.02
N HIS A 245 9.70 7.59 -13.06
CA HIS A 245 8.36 7.04 -13.25
C HIS A 245 7.49 7.90 -14.17
N THR A 246 6.37 7.31 -14.60
CA THR A 246 5.22 8.07 -15.13
C THR A 246 4.07 8.04 -14.14
N GLY A 247 3.39 9.17 -13.97
CA GLY A 247 2.27 9.32 -13.05
C GLY A 247 0.94 9.50 -13.79
N THR A 248 -0.12 8.88 -13.29
CA THR A 248 -1.51 9.16 -13.71
C THR A 248 -2.43 9.25 -12.49
N ASP A 249 -3.49 10.04 -12.60
CA ASP A 249 -4.48 10.18 -11.52
C ASP A 249 -5.79 9.48 -11.91
N ASP A 250 -6.37 8.74 -10.97
CA ASP A 250 -7.74 8.22 -11.02
C ASP A 250 -8.44 8.55 -9.70
N GLY A 251 -9.30 9.58 -9.70
CA GLY A 251 -9.93 10.07 -8.48
C GLY A 251 -8.91 10.55 -7.45
N MET A 252 -8.87 9.90 -6.29
CA MET A 252 -7.93 10.12 -5.19
C MET A 252 -6.69 9.21 -5.27
N ILE A 253 -6.60 8.35 -6.29
CA ILE A 253 -5.43 7.48 -6.53
C ILE A 253 -4.45 8.21 -7.45
N THR A 254 -3.18 8.26 -7.04
CA THR A 254 -2.03 8.57 -7.89
C THR A 254 -1.32 7.27 -8.23
N ASN A 255 -1.41 6.84 -9.49
CA ASN A 255 -0.71 5.67 -10.01
C ASN A 255 0.67 6.07 -10.51
N ILE A 256 1.69 5.35 -10.04
CA ILE A 256 3.10 5.56 -10.36
C ILE A 256 3.63 4.32 -11.06
N ASP A 257 3.83 4.42 -12.38
CA ASP A 257 4.43 3.36 -13.18
C ASP A 257 5.96 3.53 -13.19
N ILE A 258 6.66 2.60 -12.54
CA ILE A 258 8.13 2.64 -12.40
C ILE A 258 8.78 2.29 -13.75
N SER A 259 9.89 2.95 -14.09
CA SER A 259 10.67 2.60 -15.28
C SER A 259 11.28 1.20 -15.18
N GLY A 260 11.15 0.43 -16.26
CA GLY A 260 11.79 -0.88 -16.40
C GLY A 260 13.26 -0.81 -16.86
N ASP A 261 13.78 0.38 -17.16
CA ASP A 261 15.15 0.62 -17.66
C ASP A 261 16.16 0.63 -16.51
N ILE A 262 16.25 -0.52 -15.83
CA ILE A 262 17.09 -0.72 -14.64
C ILE A 262 17.87 -2.03 -14.72
N ASP A 263 18.89 -2.18 -13.87
CA ASP A 263 19.55 -3.48 -13.67
C ASP A 263 18.64 -4.42 -12.85
N GLN A 264 17.69 -5.04 -13.53
CA GLN A 264 16.65 -5.88 -12.91
C GLN A 264 17.23 -7.04 -12.09
N PHE A 265 18.37 -7.63 -12.48
CA PHE A 265 18.95 -8.73 -11.71
C PHE A 265 19.54 -8.25 -10.39
N SER A 266 20.25 -7.12 -10.39
CA SER A 266 20.72 -6.50 -9.16
C SER A 266 19.58 -6.02 -8.28
N THR A 267 18.56 -5.39 -8.86
CA THR A 267 17.33 -4.99 -8.13
C THR A 267 16.68 -6.22 -7.48
N TRP A 268 16.43 -7.29 -8.23
CA TRP A 268 15.85 -8.51 -7.69
C TRP A 268 16.69 -9.11 -6.55
N LEU A 269 18.02 -9.14 -6.68
CA LEU A 269 18.90 -9.65 -5.63
C LEU A 269 18.89 -8.75 -4.38
N ASN A 270 18.86 -7.43 -4.55
CA ASN A 270 18.85 -6.47 -3.45
C ASN A 270 17.57 -6.55 -2.62
N ALA A 271 16.42 -6.84 -3.24
CA ALA A 271 15.14 -6.96 -2.55
C ALA A 271 15.18 -7.96 -1.37
N PHE A 272 15.95 -9.04 -1.52
CA PHE A 272 16.15 -10.03 -0.45
C PHE A 272 16.86 -9.44 0.78
N GLY A 273 17.89 -8.62 0.56
CA GLY A 273 18.62 -7.94 1.63
C GLY A 273 17.87 -6.75 2.23
N ASN A 274 16.89 -6.21 1.50
CA ASN A 274 16.11 -5.03 1.89
C ASN A 274 14.79 -5.41 2.58
N GLY A 275 14.82 -6.47 3.39
CA GLY A 275 13.73 -6.84 4.29
C GLY A 275 12.86 -8.01 3.83
N LEU A 276 12.95 -8.52 2.59
CA LEU A 276 12.17 -9.70 2.20
C LEU A 276 12.59 -10.96 2.96
N LEU A 277 13.91 -11.23 3.10
CA LEU A 277 14.38 -12.41 3.83
C LEU A 277 14.09 -12.33 5.32
N ASP A 278 14.23 -11.14 5.90
CA ASP A 278 14.08 -10.93 7.34
C ASP A 278 12.61 -10.94 7.77
N SER A 279 11.70 -10.57 6.86
CA SER A 279 10.25 -10.58 7.10
C SER A 279 9.62 -11.94 6.80
N ALA A 280 10.33 -12.81 6.05
CA ALA A 280 9.84 -14.14 5.73
C ALA A 280 9.88 -15.05 6.96
N GLY A 281 8.70 -15.43 7.44
CA GLY A 281 8.55 -16.33 8.58
C GLY A 281 8.36 -17.79 8.14
N PHE A 282 9.12 -18.73 8.72
CA PHE A 282 8.77 -20.16 8.63
C PHE A 282 7.38 -20.45 9.20
N ASP A 283 6.97 -19.65 10.19
CA ASP A 283 5.64 -19.72 10.77
C ASP A 283 4.55 -19.34 9.75
N ALA A 284 4.80 -18.41 8.83
CA ALA A 284 3.85 -18.07 7.76
C ALA A 284 3.63 -19.24 6.80
N LEU A 285 4.71 -19.96 6.44
CA LEU A 285 4.62 -21.16 5.62
C LEU A 285 3.81 -22.25 6.32
N PHE A 286 4.13 -22.49 7.60
CA PHE A 286 3.46 -23.50 8.40
C PHE A 286 1.98 -23.17 8.61
N ASN A 287 1.68 -21.92 8.99
CA ASN A 287 0.32 -21.42 9.13
C ASN A 287 -0.45 -21.46 7.81
N SER A 288 0.20 -21.21 6.67
CA SER A 288 -0.43 -21.39 5.35
C SER A 288 -0.84 -22.84 5.09
N ILE A 289 -0.02 -23.81 5.49
CA ILE A 289 -0.36 -25.24 5.38
C ILE A 289 -1.52 -25.61 6.32
N VAL A 290 -1.53 -25.08 7.54
CA VAL A 290 -2.61 -25.35 8.51
C VAL A 290 -3.91 -24.70 8.04
N ALA A 291 -3.88 -23.42 7.64
CA ALA A 291 -5.02 -22.70 7.11
C ALA A 291 -5.64 -23.38 5.89
N PHE A 292 -4.80 -23.94 5.01
CA PHE A 292 -5.25 -24.75 3.88
C PHE A 292 -6.10 -25.95 4.34
N VAL A 293 -5.68 -26.65 5.40
CA VAL A 293 -6.45 -27.77 5.97
C VAL A 293 -7.78 -27.26 6.52
N TYR A 294 -7.80 -26.17 7.28
CA TYR A 294 -9.04 -25.62 7.82
C TYR A 294 -10.00 -25.12 6.73
N ASN A 295 -9.49 -24.45 5.69
CA ASN A 295 -10.27 -24.02 4.53
C ASN A 295 -10.92 -25.22 3.82
N ALA A 296 -10.16 -26.29 3.58
CA ALA A 296 -10.65 -27.49 2.92
C ALA A 296 -11.80 -28.20 3.67
N PHE A 297 -11.92 -27.98 4.99
CA PHE A 297 -13.00 -28.52 5.82
C PHE A 297 -14.07 -27.48 6.21
N GLY A 298 -14.01 -26.26 5.66
CA GLY A 298 -15.00 -25.22 5.89
C GLY A 298 -15.00 -24.64 7.31
N ASN A 299 -13.83 -24.62 7.97
CA ASN A 299 -13.69 -24.14 9.35
C ASN A 299 -12.64 -23.02 9.46
N ILE A 300 -12.48 -22.20 8.42
CA ILE A 300 -11.39 -21.22 8.32
C ILE A 300 -11.44 -20.16 9.44
N GLU A 301 -12.63 -19.84 9.95
CA GLU A 301 -12.82 -18.97 11.12
C GLU A 301 -12.09 -19.49 12.37
N SER A 302 -12.29 -20.76 12.75
CA SER A 302 -11.57 -21.39 13.88
C SER A 302 -10.06 -21.37 13.72
N PHE A 303 -9.54 -21.31 12.48
CA PHE A 303 -8.10 -21.18 12.29
C PHE A 303 -7.60 -19.80 12.75
N PHE A 304 -8.28 -18.73 12.40
CA PHE A 304 -7.84 -17.40 12.81
C PHE A 304 -8.05 -17.18 14.32
N THR A 305 -9.17 -17.63 14.87
CA THR A 305 -9.51 -17.41 16.27
C THR A 305 -8.79 -18.38 17.21
N ASP A 306 -8.97 -19.69 17.03
CA ASP A 306 -8.46 -20.69 17.97
C ASP A 306 -6.97 -20.97 17.77
N TRP A 307 -6.47 -20.88 16.53
CA TRP A 307 -5.08 -21.23 16.20
C TRP A 307 -4.16 -20.01 16.17
N MET A 308 -4.51 -18.95 15.44
CA MET A 308 -3.70 -17.74 15.39
C MET A 308 -3.92 -16.80 16.57
N GLY A 309 -5.02 -16.97 17.32
CA GLY A 309 -5.35 -16.10 18.45
C GLY A 309 -5.75 -14.68 18.05
N ILE A 310 -6.20 -14.50 16.80
CA ILE A 310 -6.65 -13.20 16.29
C ILE A 310 -8.04 -12.91 16.85
N ASP A 311 -8.25 -11.67 17.30
CA ASP A 311 -9.55 -11.21 17.77
C ASP A 311 -10.52 -11.09 16.59
N TRP A 312 -11.57 -11.91 16.61
CA TRP A 312 -12.54 -11.97 15.53
C TRP A 312 -13.49 -10.77 15.50
N GLY A 313 -13.62 -10.02 16.60
CA GLY A 313 -14.61 -8.96 16.72
C GLY A 313 -14.50 -7.89 15.62
N GLY A 314 -13.29 -7.51 15.20
CA GLY A 314 -13.10 -6.57 14.08
C GLY A 314 -13.18 -7.23 12.69
N VAL A 315 -12.97 -8.54 12.62
CA VAL A 315 -13.06 -9.31 11.37
C VAL A 315 -14.53 -9.48 10.97
N GLU A 316 -15.42 -9.74 11.94
CA GLU A 316 -16.87 -9.83 11.70
C GLU A 316 -17.40 -8.53 11.09
N ASP A 317 -17.07 -7.37 11.64
CA ASP A 317 -17.52 -6.07 11.12
C ASP A 317 -17.06 -5.85 9.68
N THR A 318 -15.80 -6.18 9.39
CA THR A 318 -15.25 -6.07 8.03
C THR A 318 -15.95 -7.05 7.09
N LEU A 319 -16.13 -8.31 7.49
CA LEU A 319 -16.81 -9.31 6.66
C LEU A 319 -18.29 -8.97 6.44
N ASP A 320 -19.01 -8.48 7.45
CA ASP A 320 -20.42 -8.12 7.36
C ASP A 320 -20.64 -6.93 6.42
N TYR A 321 -19.72 -5.98 6.36
CA TYR A 321 -19.76 -4.89 5.39
C TYR A 321 -19.68 -5.41 3.94
N TRP A 322 -18.77 -6.36 3.67
CA TRP A 322 -18.57 -6.92 2.33
C TRP A 322 -19.58 -8.03 1.97
N PHE A 323 -20.09 -8.75 2.97
CA PHE A 323 -21.00 -9.89 2.82
C PHE A 323 -22.20 -9.78 3.79
N PRO A 324 -23.06 -8.76 3.63
CA PRO A 324 -24.15 -8.54 4.58
C PRO A 324 -25.11 -9.72 4.61
N ALA A 325 -25.52 -10.12 5.81
CA ALA A 325 -26.56 -11.13 5.99
C ALA A 325 -27.85 -10.70 5.28
N ALA A 326 -28.36 -11.58 4.39
CA ALA A 326 -29.54 -11.34 3.55
C ALA A 326 -30.86 -11.23 4.32
#